data_AF-A0A2A9P970-F1
#
_entry.id   AF-A0A2A9P970-F1
#
_cell.length_a   1.000
_cell.length_b   1.000
_cell.length_c   1.000
_cell.angle_alpha   90.00
_cell.angle_beta   90.00
_cell.angle_gamma   90.00
#
_symmetry.space_group_name_H-M   'P 1'
#
loop_
_entity.id
_entity.type
_entity.pdbx_description
1 polymer ?
#
loop_
_entity_poly.entity_id
_entity_poly.type
_entity_poly.pdbx_seq_one_letter_code
_entity_poly.pdbx_strand_id
1 'polypeptide(L)'
;MRMDVIGYLARGCPALRLDDTLQPPSEARQARHLVSRFHDIVDDGHLIKVVRSLLLAQEASIMWEAKPWIRLKTESDWLRAMNRLLVGSEGAKSNQIWVRSAGFPQAWKGYPRME
;
A
#
# COMPACT_ATOMS: atom_id res chain seq x y z
N MET A 1 -2.35 8.40 -23.55
CA MET A 1 -3.38 8.76 -22.54
C MET A 1 -2.93 8.25 -21.16
N ARG A 2 -2.98 9.07 -20.11
CA ARG A 2 -2.58 8.68 -18.73
C ARG A 2 -3.69 7.88 -18.05
N MET A 3 -3.81 6.59 -18.38
CA MET A 3 -4.84 5.70 -17.85
C MET A 3 -4.78 5.55 -16.32
N ASP A 4 -3.59 5.70 -15.75
CA ASP A 4 -3.36 5.74 -14.31
C ASP A 4 -4.12 6.91 -13.63
N VAL A 5 -4.06 8.11 -14.24
CA VAL A 5 -4.75 9.30 -13.74
C VAL A 5 -6.26 9.14 -13.86
N ILE A 6 -6.75 8.68 -15.01
CA ILE A 6 -8.19 8.41 -15.22
C ILE A 6 -8.67 7.37 -14.21
N GLY A 7 -7.90 6.30 -14.01
CA GLY A 7 -8.22 5.26 -13.04
C GLY A 7 -8.19 5.76 -11.59
N TYR A 8 -7.33 6.72 -11.23
CA TYR A 8 -7.32 7.33 -9.90
C TYR A 8 -8.57 8.22 -9.68
N LEU A 9 -8.92 9.05 -10.68
CA LEU A 9 -10.13 9.88 -10.65
C LEU A 9 -11.40 9.03 -10.57
N ALA A 10 -11.52 8.00 -11.40
CA ALA A 10 -12.68 7.10 -11.44
C ALA A 10 -12.88 6.32 -10.12
N ARG A 11 -11.83 6.18 -9.30
CA ARG A 11 -11.89 5.54 -7.97
C ARG A 11 -12.19 6.52 -6.84
N GLY A 12 -12.54 7.77 -7.15
CA GLY A 12 -12.91 8.81 -6.19
C GLY A 12 -11.74 9.56 -5.57
N CYS A 13 -10.57 9.57 -6.23
CA CYS A 13 -9.38 10.27 -5.75
C CYS A 13 -9.00 9.93 -4.29
N PRO A 14 -8.88 8.64 -3.91
CA PRO A 14 -8.60 8.27 -2.52
C PRO A 14 -7.33 8.95 -2.01
N ALA A 15 -7.43 9.63 -0.87
CA ALA A 15 -6.31 10.36 -0.29
C ALA A 15 -5.17 9.41 0.10
N LEU A 16 -3.93 9.80 -0.20
CA LEU A 16 -2.75 9.11 0.29
C LEU A 16 -2.56 9.42 1.77
N ARG A 17 -2.91 8.47 2.64
CA ARG A 17 -2.73 8.56 4.09
C ARG A 17 -1.30 8.17 4.47
N LEU A 18 -0.48 9.16 4.75
CA LEU A 18 0.90 8.96 5.21
C LEU A 18 1.01 8.90 6.73
N ASP A 19 0.04 9.49 7.41
CA ASP A 19 -0.05 9.55 8.86
C ASP A 19 -1.01 8.45 9.34
N ASP A 20 -0.45 7.36 9.85
CA ASP A 20 -1.16 6.39 10.66
C ASP A 20 -0.25 5.87 11.78
N THR A 21 -0.89 5.18 12.74
CA THR A 21 -0.26 4.66 13.95
C THR A 21 0.21 3.22 13.80
N LEU A 22 0.11 2.64 12.59
CA LEU A 22 0.48 1.26 12.31
C LEU A 22 2.00 1.09 12.38
N GLN A 23 2.48 0.60 13.51
CA GLN A 23 3.89 0.31 13.68
C GLN A 23 4.29 -0.93 12.89
N PRO A 24 5.40 -0.87 12.12
CA PRO A 24 5.99 -2.07 11.54
C PRO A 24 6.43 -3.07 12.63
N PRO A 25 6.52 -4.37 12.31
CA PRO A 25 7.08 -5.36 13.20
C PRO A 25 8.48 -4.96 13.69
N SER A 26 8.78 -5.24 14.95
CA SER A 26 10.00 -4.78 15.64
C SER A 26 11.31 -5.23 14.99
N GLU A 27 11.26 -6.33 14.25
CA GLU A 27 12.35 -6.97 13.52
C GLU A 27 12.51 -6.42 12.09
N ALA A 28 11.49 -5.71 11.57
CA ALA A 28 11.54 -5.09 10.26
C ALA A 28 12.27 -3.74 10.34
N ARG A 29 13.32 -3.58 9.52
CA ARG A 29 14.07 -2.34 9.37
C ARG A 29 13.88 -1.72 7.98
N GLN A 30 13.54 -2.54 7.00
CA GLN A 30 13.33 -2.15 5.60
C GLN A 30 12.08 -2.83 5.06
N ALA A 31 11.43 -2.22 4.07
CA ALA A 31 10.23 -2.77 3.42
C ALA A 31 10.44 -4.22 2.93
N ARG A 32 11.63 -4.53 2.42
CA ARG A 32 11.97 -5.87 1.91
C ARG A 32 11.95 -6.97 2.99
N HIS A 33 12.08 -6.64 4.28
CA HIS A 33 12.01 -7.63 5.36
C HIS A 33 10.60 -8.22 5.52
N LEU A 34 9.57 -7.55 5.00
CA LEU A 34 8.18 -8.02 5.07
C LEU A 34 7.79 -8.96 3.93
N VAL A 35 8.64 -9.15 2.90
CA VAL A 35 8.29 -9.88 1.67
C VAL A 35 7.86 -11.31 1.93
N SER A 36 8.54 -12.03 2.83
CA SER A 36 8.23 -13.43 3.12
C SER A 36 6.81 -13.62 3.63
N ARG A 37 6.27 -12.68 4.43
CA ARG A 37 4.91 -12.76 4.96
C ARG A 37 3.84 -12.66 3.87
N PHE A 38 4.14 -11.99 2.76
CA PHE A 38 3.22 -11.92 1.62
C PHE A 38 3.15 -13.22 0.82
N HIS A 39 4.16 -14.09 0.89
CA HIS A 39 4.14 -15.37 0.19
C HIS A 39 3.11 -16.34 0.79
N ASP A 40 2.78 -16.17 2.06
CA ASP A 40 1.81 -17.00 2.77
C ASP A 40 0.36 -16.55 2.54
N ILE A 41 0.14 -15.41 1.88
CA ILE A 41 -1.20 -14.86 1.60
C ILE A 41 -1.72 -15.38 0.27
N VAL A 42 -2.85 -16.09 0.32
CA VAL A 42 -3.54 -16.60 -0.86
C VAL A 42 -4.33 -15.49 -1.54
N ASP A 43 -3.86 -15.09 -2.72
CA ASP A 43 -4.44 -14.09 -3.61
C ASP A 43 -4.27 -14.56 -5.07
N ASP A 44 -4.98 -13.95 -6.03
CA ASP A 44 -4.85 -14.25 -7.47
C ASP A 44 -3.58 -13.66 -8.11
N GLY A 45 -2.58 -13.33 -7.28
CA GLY A 45 -1.25 -12.88 -7.67
C GLY A 45 -1.14 -11.36 -7.87
N HIS A 46 -2.18 -10.59 -7.56
CA HIS A 46 -2.12 -9.12 -7.58
C HIS A 46 -1.32 -8.58 -6.39
N LEU A 47 -1.46 -9.17 -5.21
CA LEU A 47 -0.80 -8.71 -3.99
C LEU A 47 0.72 -8.72 -4.12
N ILE A 48 1.30 -9.84 -4.55
CA ILE A 48 2.76 -9.94 -4.72
C ILE A 48 3.28 -9.03 -5.84
N LYS A 49 2.46 -8.72 -6.86
CA LYS A 49 2.79 -7.71 -7.88
C LYS A 49 2.83 -6.30 -7.28
N VAL A 50 1.93 -5.98 -6.36
CA VAL A 50 1.94 -4.68 -5.62
C VAL A 50 3.18 -4.61 -4.73
N VAL A 51 3.50 -5.67 -3.99
CA VAL A 51 4.73 -5.74 -3.17
C VAL A 51 5.97 -5.47 -4.03
N ARG A 52 6.12 -6.18 -5.15
CA ARG A 52 7.24 -5.96 -6.09
C ARG A 52 7.25 -4.53 -6.63
N SER A 53 6.09 -3.99 -6.98
CA SER A 53 5.98 -2.62 -7.51
C SER A 53 6.40 -1.56 -6.47
N LEU A 54 6.08 -1.75 -5.19
CA LEU A 54 6.51 -0.84 -4.11
C LEU A 54 8.04 -0.86 -3.94
N LEU A 55 8.66 -2.04 -3.99
CA LEU A 55 10.12 -2.15 -3.89
C LEU A 55 10.83 -1.49 -5.08
N LEU A 56 10.34 -1.73 -6.30
CA LEU A 56 10.87 -1.09 -7.50
C LEU A 56 10.65 0.43 -7.49
N ALA A 57 9.50 0.88 -6.97
CA ALA A 57 9.22 2.31 -6.83
C ALA A 57 10.17 2.97 -5.82
N GLN A 58 10.48 2.31 -4.70
CA GLN A 58 11.48 2.79 -3.75
C GLN A 58 12.85 2.96 -4.43
N GLU A 59 13.34 1.93 -5.11
CA GLU A 59 14.62 1.95 -5.81
C GLU A 59 14.67 3.03 -6.90
N ALA A 60 13.63 3.11 -7.75
CA ALA A 60 13.60 4.05 -8.86
C ALA A 60 13.42 5.51 -8.43
N SER A 61 12.82 5.75 -7.26
CA SER A 61 12.53 7.11 -6.78
C SER A 61 13.58 7.69 -5.83
N ILE A 62 14.54 6.90 -5.36
CA ILE A 62 15.51 7.33 -4.34
C ILE A 62 16.29 8.58 -4.75
N MET A 63 16.70 8.67 -6.03
CA MET A 63 17.42 9.84 -6.55
C MET A 63 16.58 11.14 -6.57
N TRP A 64 15.27 11.04 -6.33
CA TRP A 64 14.32 12.14 -6.33
C TRP A 64 13.79 12.48 -4.94
N GLU A 65 14.30 11.88 -3.87
CA GLU A 65 13.78 12.02 -2.49
C GLU A 65 13.61 13.49 -2.02
N ALA A 66 14.50 14.38 -2.48
CA ALA A 66 14.48 15.80 -2.13
C ALA A 66 13.39 16.60 -2.88
N LYS A 67 12.73 16.00 -3.88
CA LYS A 67 11.73 16.72 -4.69
C LYS A 67 10.41 16.84 -3.93
N PRO A 68 9.73 18.00 -4.02
CA PRO A 68 8.49 18.24 -3.27
C PRO A 68 7.33 17.33 -3.68
N TRP A 69 7.36 16.76 -4.89
CA TRP A 69 6.33 15.82 -5.37
C TRP A 69 6.53 14.37 -4.92
N ILE A 70 7.69 14.02 -4.35
CA ILE A 70 7.90 12.69 -3.75
C ILE A 70 7.25 12.68 -2.36
N ARG A 71 6.31 11.75 -2.16
CA ARG A 71 5.50 11.65 -0.94
C ARG A 71 6.04 10.64 0.06
N LEU A 72 6.69 9.57 -0.40
CA LEU A 72 7.43 8.61 0.43
C LEU A 72 8.92 8.91 0.26
N LYS A 73 9.57 9.45 1.28
CA LYS A 73 10.92 10.02 1.17
C LYS A 73 11.95 9.15 1.85
N THR A 74 11.63 8.65 3.03
CA THR A 74 12.58 7.92 3.88
C THR A 74 12.36 6.41 3.78
N GLU A 75 13.37 5.61 4.13
CA GLU A 75 13.19 4.16 4.28
C GLU A 75 12.03 3.80 5.23
N SER A 76 11.82 4.61 6.27
CA SER A 76 10.69 4.45 7.20
C SER A 76 9.34 4.66 6.51
N ASP A 77 9.22 5.59 5.57
CA ASP A 77 7.97 5.81 4.83
C ASP A 77 7.62 4.59 3.97
N TRP A 78 8.62 4.03 3.30
CA TRP A 78 8.47 2.82 2.48
C TRP A 78 8.15 1.59 3.33
N LEU A 79 8.81 1.43 4.48
CA LEU A 79 8.51 0.36 5.43
C LEU A 79 7.07 0.49 5.96
N ARG A 80 6.61 1.68 6.32
CA ARG A 80 5.22 1.92 6.73
C ARG A 80 4.23 1.64 5.60
N ALA A 81 4.53 2.04 4.37
CA ALA A 81 3.69 1.73 3.21
C ALA A 81 3.55 0.22 2.98
N MET A 82 4.65 -0.53 3.07
CA MET A 82 4.62 -2.00 2.98
C MET A 82 3.88 -2.63 4.17
N ASN A 83 4.06 -2.10 5.39
CA ASN A 83 3.35 -2.57 6.57
C ASN A 83 1.83 -2.38 6.46
N ARG A 84 1.36 -1.24 5.92
CA ARG A 84 -0.07 -1.01 5.66
C ARG A 84 -0.65 -2.05 4.71
N LEU A 85 0.08 -2.35 3.63
CA LEU A 85 -0.33 -3.38 2.69
C LEU A 85 -0.42 -4.74 3.38
N LEU A 86 0.56 -5.07 4.22
CA LEU A 86 0.58 -6.32 4.99
C LEU A 86 -0.61 -6.41 5.94
N VAL A 87 -0.80 -5.42 6.82
CA VAL A 87 -1.92 -5.38 7.79
C VAL A 87 -3.28 -5.44 7.08
N GLY A 88 -3.41 -4.81 5.90
CA GLY A 88 -4.65 -4.83 5.13
C GLY A 88 -4.93 -6.13 4.37
N SER A 89 -3.92 -6.98 4.16
CA SER A 89 -4.04 -8.21 3.36
C SER A 89 -3.88 -9.49 4.16
N GLU A 90 -3.12 -9.47 5.25
CA GLU A 90 -2.88 -10.63 6.09
C GLU A 90 -4.16 -11.01 6.84
N GLY A 91 -4.58 -12.28 6.70
CA GLY A 91 -5.83 -12.77 7.28
C GLY A 91 -7.10 -12.28 6.56
N ALA A 92 -6.99 -11.44 5.54
CA ALA A 92 -8.13 -11.03 4.72
C ALA A 92 -8.62 -12.21 3.85
N LYS A 93 -9.94 -12.32 3.67
CA LYS A 93 -10.50 -13.23 2.66
C LYS A 93 -10.12 -12.71 1.27
N SER A 94 -9.90 -13.60 0.31
CA SER A 94 -9.47 -13.22 -1.05
C SER A 94 -10.39 -12.20 -1.73
N ASN A 95 -11.68 -12.21 -1.44
CA ASN A 95 -12.65 -11.23 -1.95
C ASN A 95 -12.68 -9.89 -1.19
N GLN A 96 -11.87 -9.73 -0.14
CA GLN A 96 -11.83 -8.57 0.75
C GLN A 96 -10.45 -7.88 0.80
N ILE A 97 -9.43 -8.42 0.13
CA ILE A 97 -8.08 -7.81 0.10
C ILE A 97 -8.11 -6.39 -0.51
N TRP A 98 -9.05 -6.12 -1.43
CA TRP A 98 -9.10 -4.88 -2.19
C TRP A 98 -10.41 -4.12 -2.02
N VAL A 99 -10.35 -2.92 -1.43
CA VAL A 99 -11.47 -1.97 -1.47
C VAL A 99 -11.46 -1.23 -2.81
N ARG A 100 -12.34 -1.64 -3.72
CA ARG A 100 -12.49 -0.98 -5.02
C ARG A 100 -13.19 0.36 -4.86
N SER A 101 -12.68 1.39 -5.52
CA SER A 101 -13.22 2.76 -5.47
C SER A 101 -13.25 3.36 -4.06
N ALA A 102 -12.17 3.12 -3.31
CA ALA A 102 -11.94 3.57 -1.95
C ALA A 102 -12.04 5.11 -1.72
N GLY A 103 -12.15 5.93 -2.75
CA GLY A 103 -12.45 7.35 -2.60
C GLY A 103 -13.93 7.64 -2.28
N PHE A 104 -14.83 6.69 -2.49
CA PHE A 104 -16.25 6.85 -2.20
C PHE A 104 -16.61 6.21 -0.85
N PRO A 105 -17.30 6.93 0.07
CA PRO A 105 -17.70 6.38 1.37
C PRO A 105 -18.49 5.07 1.28
N GLN A 106 -19.27 4.90 0.21
CA GLN A 106 -20.10 3.72 -0.03
C GLN A 106 -19.26 2.45 -0.25
N ALA A 107 -18.06 2.57 -0.82
CA ALA A 107 -17.15 1.44 -1.05
C ALA A 107 -16.65 0.80 0.25
N TRP A 108 -16.67 1.57 1.35
CA TRP A 108 -16.24 1.12 2.67
C TRP A 108 -17.36 0.49 3.50
N LYS A 109 -18.61 0.44 2.98
CA LYS A 109 -19.73 -0.18 3.70
C LYS A 109 -19.47 -1.67 3.92
N GLY A 110 -19.46 -2.11 5.17
CA GLY A 110 -19.22 -3.51 5.56
C GLY A 110 -17.75 -3.86 5.83
N TYR A 111 -16.83 -2.90 5.68
CA TYR A 111 -15.44 -3.05 6.15
C TYR A 111 -15.30 -2.56 7.59
N PRO A 112 -14.45 -3.21 8.41
CA PRO A 112 -14.15 -2.72 9.75
C PRO A 112 -13.50 -1.34 9.68
N ARG A 113 -13.83 -0.47 10.64
CA ARG A 113 -13.10 0.78 10.84
C ARG A 113 -11.93 0.50 11.77
N MET A 114 -10.78 1.09 11.46
CA MET A 114 -9.65 1.14 12.39
C MET A 114 -10.03 2.13 13.49
N GLU A 115 -10.04 1.67 14.74
CA GLU A 115 -10.25 2.52 15.93
C GLU A 115 -9.01 3.34 16.26
#